data_AF-A0A3D1S8Y7-F1
#
_entry.id   AF-A0A3D1S8Y7-F1
#
_cell.length_a   1.000
_cell.length_b   1.000
_cell.length_c   1.000
_cell.angle_alpha   90.00
_cell.angle_beta   90.00
_cell.angle_gamma   90.00
#
_symmetry.space_group_name_H-M   'P 1'
#
loop_
_entity.id
_entity.type
_entity.pdbx_description
1 polymer ?
#
loop_
_entity_poly.entity_id
_entity_poly.type
_entity_poly.pdbx_seq_one_letter_code
_entity_poly.pdbx_strand_id
1 'polypeptide(L)'
;NELSEARFRDYGLLKYWFRGIEKFTPWVRKIHFVTCGQKPEWLNENHSKLHIVNHEDFIPEQYLPVFNSNLIEIYLHKIPDLAEQFVYFNDDFFVTDHTPATRFFENGLPKDIATFRTNFGRSQFGKMLKNNIRLINKFFDKKEVLKRDYDKWFHESYGKRRRLAYLLKPYNKFVTLRTPHNAQPFLKSTFHEVWDKCGKELTEMSKNRFRSSSDLTPELFKTWQICTSKFLPYNTYQDTKMFPLILKSKKAIRAVREQKYKLVCLNDNIHIRNYDKKLKELKASFESILPEKSSFEL
;
A
#
# COMPACT_ATOMS: atom_id res chain seq x y z
N ASN A 1 1.99 -22.93 -6.40
CA ASN A 1 2.27 -21.69 -5.63
C ASN A 1 1.15 -21.31 -4.65
N GLU A 2 0.26 -22.24 -4.27
CA GLU A 2 -0.96 -21.92 -3.49
C GLU A 2 -1.04 -22.63 -2.13
N LEU A 3 -0.03 -23.43 -1.74
CA LEU A 3 -0.08 -24.30 -0.56
C LEU A 3 1.13 -24.15 0.39
N SER A 4 1.78 -22.98 0.44
CA SER A 4 2.87 -22.79 1.40
C SER A 4 2.32 -22.31 2.76
N GLU A 5 2.49 -23.10 3.83
CA GLU A 5 2.17 -22.74 5.22
C GLU A 5 2.64 -21.33 5.62
N ALA A 6 3.76 -20.87 5.04
CA ALA A 6 4.32 -19.55 5.29
C ALA A 6 3.39 -18.37 4.94
N ARG A 7 2.35 -18.56 4.10
CA ARG A 7 1.32 -17.52 3.85
C ARG A 7 0.29 -17.41 4.98
N PHE A 8 0.14 -18.44 5.81
CA PHE A 8 -0.84 -18.49 6.91
C PHE A 8 -0.18 -18.34 8.29
N ARG A 9 1.14 -18.11 8.34
CA ARG A 9 1.89 -18.02 9.58
C ARG A 9 1.67 -16.67 10.25
N ASP A 10 1.11 -16.67 11.46
CA ASP A 10 1.08 -15.47 12.29
C ASP A 10 2.49 -15.19 12.85
N TYR A 11 3.05 -14.07 12.44
CA TYR A 11 4.37 -13.60 12.88
C TYR A 11 4.31 -13.02 14.30
N GLY A 12 3.11 -12.75 14.84
CA GLY A 12 2.91 -12.04 16.11
C GLY A 12 3.44 -10.61 16.09
N LEU A 13 3.60 -10.04 14.89
CA LEU A 13 4.08 -8.67 14.70
C LEU A 13 2.93 -7.66 14.61
N LEU A 14 1.72 -8.12 14.30
CA LEU A 14 0.56 -7.26 14.11
C LEU A 14 0.25 -6.39 15.34
N LYS A 15 0.47 -6.88 16.56
CA LYS A 15 0.34 -6.04 17.78
C LYS A 15 1.26 -4.80 17.75
N TYR A 16 2.47 -4.91 17.21
CA TYR A 16 3.38 -3.78 17.07
C TYR A 16 2.95 -2.82 15.98
N TRP A 17 2.18 -3.28 15.00
CA TRP A 17 1.51 -2.40 14.05
C TRP A 17 0.53 -1.47 14.78
N PHE A 18 -0.35 -2.02 15.62
CA PHE A 18 -1.31 -1.23 16.41
C PHE A 18 -0.62 -0.29 17.41
N ARG A 19 0.38 -0.79 18.16
CA ARG A 19 1.22 0.05 19.03
C ARG A 19 1.91 1.18 18.26
N GLY A 20 2.43 0.88 17.08
CA GLY A 20 3.06 1.88 16.21
C GLY A 20 2.07 2.93 15.73
N ILE A 21 0.86 2.54 15.34
CA ILE A 21 -0.19 3.47 14.92
C ILE A 21 -0.60 4.39 16.09
N GLU A 22 -0.83 3.83 17.27
CA GLU A 22 -1.19 4.64 18.45
C GLU A 22 -0.08 5.62 18.84
N LYS A 23 1.16 5.14 18.96
CA LYS A 23 2.29 5.96 19.42
C LYS A 23 2.74 6.99 18.38
N PHE A 24 2.84 6.60 17.11
CA PHE A 24 3.50 7.40 16.09
C PHE A 24 2.53 8.12 15.14
N THR A 25 1.24 7.79 15.17
CA THR A 25 0.20 8.43 14.34
C THR A 25 -1.07 8.74 15.15
N PRO A 26 -0.98 9.52 16.25
CA PRO A 26 -2.14 9.76 17.14
C PRO A 26 -3.31 10.50 16.48
N TRP A 27 -3.06 11.15 15.34
CA TRP A 27 -4.05 11.82 14.49
C TRP A 27 -4.97 10.84 13.74
N VAL A 28 -4.69 9.53 13.73
CA VAL A 28 -5.55 8.54 13.10
C VAL A 28 -6.90 8.52 13.81
N ARG A 29 -7.96 8.79 13.03
CA ARG A 29 -9.36 8.79 13.50
C ARG A 29 -9.87 7.39 13.75
N LYS A 30 -9.71 6.49 12.77
CA LYS A 30 -10.29 5.14 12.77
C LYS A 30 -9.40 4.16 12.00
N ILE A 31 -9.31 2.94 12.49
CA ILE A 31 -8.65 1.81 11.85
C ILE A 31 -9.75 0.87 11.34
N HIS A 32 -9.85 0.72 10.03
CA HIS A 32 -10.69 -0.28 9.39
C HIS A 32 -9.85 -1.55 9.21
N PHE A 33 -9.98 -2.50 10.13
CA PHE A 33 -9.23 -3.74 10.12
C PHE A 33 -9.94 -4.76 9.24
N VAL A 34 -9.48 -4.89 8.00
CA VAL A 34 -10.09 -5.76 6.98
C VAL A 34 -9.65 -7.21 7.18
N THR A 35 -10.60 -8.12 7.35
CA THR A 35 -10.35 -9.55 7.59
C THR A 35 -11.37 -10.42 6.85
N CYS A 36 -11.22 -11.75 6.92
CA CYS A 36 -12.25 -12.71 6.49
C CYS A 36 -12.79 -13.50 7.70
N GLY A 37 -13.10 -12.81 8.80
CA GLY A 37 -13.63 -13.38 10.04
C GLY A 37 -12.59 -13.70 11.11
N GLN A 38 -11.30 -13.73 10.75
CA GLN A 38 -10.21 -13.94 11.71
C GLN A 38 -9.91 -12.66 12.50
N LYS A 39 -9.60 -12.85 13.79
CA LYS A 39 -9.12 -11.79 14.68
C LYS A 39 -8.10 -12.34 15.68
N PRO A 40 -7.07 -11.57 16.06
CA PRO A 40 -6.13 -11.99 17.09
C PRO A 40 -6.77 -11.97 18.50
N GLU A 41 -6.42 -12.94 19.34
CA GLU A 41 -6.96 -13.05 20.72
C GLU A 41 -6.60 -11.86 21.61
N TRP A 42 -5.50 -11.17 21.33
CA TRP A 42 -5.06 -10.01 22.11
C TRP A 42 -5.80 -8.71 21.76
N LEU A 43 -6.60 -8.69 20.69
CA LEU A 43 -7.21 -7.46 20.16
C LEU A 43 -8.41 -7.01 21.01
N ASN A 44 -8.40 -5.77 21.46
CA ASN A 44 -9.54 -5.11 22.10
C ASN A 44 -10.57 -4.67 21.05
N GLU A 45 -11.56 -5.53 20.81
CA GLU A 45 -12.63 -5.30 19.82
C GLU A 45 -13.53 -4.11 20.16
N ASN A 46 -13.62 -3.73 21.44
CA ASN A 46 -14.46 -2.63 21.91
C ASN A 46 -13.77 -1.26 21.79
N HIS A 47 -12.57 -1.20 21.21
CA HIS A 47 -11.85 0.06 21.07
C HIS A 47 -12.59 1.02 20.12
N SER A 48 -12.88 2.25 20.57
CA SER A 48 -13.72 3.22 19.84
C SER A 48 -13.19 3.63 18.46
N LYS A 49 -11.86 3.57 18.25
CA LYS A 49 -11.23 3.81 16.94
C LYS A 49 -11.10 2.56 16.07
N LEU A 50 -11.51 1.39 16.52
CA LEU A 50 -11.42 0.15 15.74
C LEU A 50 -12.75 -0.15 15.04
N HIS A 51 -12.67 -0.52 13.77
CA HIS A 51 -13.78 -1.08 13.01
C HIS A 51 -13.27 -2.35 12.35
N ILE A 52 -13.69 -3.50 12.85
CA ILE A 52 -13.40 -4.80 12.21
C ILE A 52 -14.35 -4.92 11.02
N VAL A 53 -13.80 -5.17 9.83
CA VAL A 53 -14.56 -5.21 8.57
C VAL A 53 -14.28 -6.53 7.88
N ASN A 54 -15.31 -7.32 7.64
CA ASN A 54 -15.21 -8.55 6.86
C ASN A 54 -15.32 -8.25 5.36
N HIS A 55 -14.78 -9.14 4.53
CA HIS A 55 -14.91 -9.04 3.07
C HIS A 55 -16.37 -8.88 2.60
N GLU A 56 -17.32 -9.52 3.29
CA GLU A 56 -18.75 -9.45 2.98
C GLU A 56 -19.39 -8.07 3.23
N ASP A 57 -18.79 -7.23 4.07
CA ASP A 57 -19.34 -5.91 4.40
C ASP A 57 -19.25 -4.92 3.24
N PHE A 58 -18.39 -5.19 2.24
CA PHE A 58 -18.08 -4.21 1.19
C PHE A 58 -17.81 -4.82 -0.20
N ILE A 59 -17.76 -6.15 -0.32
CA ILE A 59 -17.62 -6.85 -1.60
C ILE A 59 -18.95 -7.55 -1.93
N PRO A 60 -19.48 -7.41 -3.16
CA PRO A 60 -20.71 -8.09 -3.56
C PRO A 60 -20.64 -9.62 -3.37
N GLU A 61 -21.72 -10.20 -2.87
CA GLU A 61 -21.82 -11.61 -2.48
C GLU A 61 -21.41 -12.58 -3.60
N GLN A 62 -21.77 -12.27 -4.86
CA GLN A 62 -21.41 -13.09 -6.02
C GLN A 62 -19.89 -13.19 -6.28
N TYR A 63 -19.08 -12.36 -5.62
CA TYR A 63 -17.61 -12.39 -5.71
C TYR A 63 -16.94 -13.05 -4.50
N LEU A 64 -17.71 -13.51 -3.53
CA LEU A 64 -17.22 -14.20 -2.33
C LEU A 64 -17.28 -15.75 -2.49
N PRO A 65 -16.52 -16.51 -1.69
CA PRO A 65 -15.35 -16.06 -0.91
C PRO A 65 -14.20 -15.66 -1.85
N VAL A 66 -13.34 -14.74 -1.42
CA VAL A 66 -12.22 -14.20 -2.22
C VAL A 66 -10.89 -14.28 -1.49
N PHE A 67 -9.83 -14.67 -2.23
CA PHE A 67 -8.44 -14.75 -1.77
C PHE A 67 -7.49 -13.88 -2.61
N ASN A 68 -8.06 -13.08 -3.53
CA ASN A 68 -7.36 -12.15 -4.39
C ASN A 68 -7.25 -10.78 -3.73
N SER A 69 -6.07 -10.43 -3.21
CA SER A 69 -5.89 -9.12 -2.56
C SER A 69 -6.18 -7.95 -3.49
N ASN A 70 -5.90 -8.05 -4.79
CA ASN A 70 -6.19 -6.93 -5.70
C ASN A 70 -7.69 -6.68 -5.78
N LEU A 71 -8.50 -7.74 -5.79
CA LEU A 71 -9.96 -7.62 -5.76
C LEU A 71 -10.39 -6.95 -4.44
N ILE A 72 -9.92 -7.44 -3.30
CA ILE A 72 -10.22 -6.85 -1.99
C ILE A 72 -9.87 -5.35 -1.98
N GLU A 73 -8.68 -5.01 -2.48
CA GLU A 73 -8.15 -3.65 -2.46
C GLU A 73 -8.93 -2.68 -3.38
N ILE A 74 -9.46 -3.12 -4.53
CA ILE A 74 -10.25 -2.22 -5.42
C ILE A 74 -11.64 -1.88 -4.85
N TYR A 75 -12.16 -2.68 -3.91
CA TYR A 75 -13.45 -2.43 -3.26
C TYR A 75 -13.34 -1.63 -1.96
N LEU A 76 -12.14 -1.32 -1.44
CA LEU A 76 -11.96 -0.65 -0.13
C LEU A 76 -12.83 0.61 0.04
N HIS A 77 -13.02 1.39 -1.02
CA HIS A 77 -13.87 2.59 -1.00
C HIS A 77 -15.34 2.34 -0.58
N LYS A 78 -15.82 1.09 -0.66
CA LYS A 78 -17.15 0.66 -0.23
C LYS A 78 -17.24 0.37 1.27
N ILE A 79 -16.12 0.32 1.99
CA ILE A 79 -16.12 0.11 3.44
C ILE A 79 -16.99 1.18 4.13
N PRO A 80 -17.96 0.79 4.97
CA PRO A 80 -18.78 1.72 5.73
C PRO A 80 -17.93 2.64 6.61
N ASP A 81 -18.29 3.93 6.67
CA ASP A 81 -17.58 4.98 7.42
C ASP A 81 -16.11 5.19 6.99
N LEU A 82 -15.70 4.72 5.81
CA LEU A 82 -14.40 5.09 5.24
C LEU A 82 -14.40 6.57 4.82
N ALA A 83 -13.44 7.33 5.36
CA ALA A 83 -13.27 8.75 5.10
C ALA A 83 -12.79 9.03 3.67
N GLU A 84 -12.99 10.27 3.21
CA GLU A 84 -12.47 10.71 1.90
C GLU A 84 -10.96 10.55 1.78
N GLN A 85 -10.22 10.85 2.85
CA GLN A 85 -8.78 10.64 2.95
C GLN A 85 -8.51 9.39 3.78
N PHE A 86 -7.88 8.38 3.17
CA PHE A 86 -7.50 7.17 3.88
C PHE A 86 -6.11 6.69 3.48
N VAL A 87 -5.41 6.05 4.41
CA VAL A 87 -4.11 5.43 4.15
C VAL A 87 -4.29 3.92 4.14
N TYR A 88 -4.00 3.30 3.01
CA TYR A 88 -3.95 1.85 2.90
C TYR A 88 -2.65 1.32 3.50
N PHE A 89 -2.77 0.37 4.43
CA PHE A 89 -1.68 -0.42 4.97
C PHE A 89 -1.90 -1.90 4.62
N ASN A 90 -0.87 -2.54 4.08
CA ASN A 90 -0.78 -3.98 4.12
C ASN A 90 -0.16 -4.43 5.46
N ASP A 91 -0.33 -5.71 5.80
CA ASP A 91 0.15 -6.34 7.03
C ASP A 91 1.68 -6.29 7.23
N ASP A 92 2.44 -6.10 6.15
CA ASP A 92 3.90 -5.98 6.18
C ASP A 92 4.42 -4.55 6.29
N PHE A 93 3.55 -3.53 6.47
CA PHE A 93 3.93 -2.11 6.57
C PHE A 93 3.84 -1.60 8.01
N PHE A 94 4.96 -1.21 8.60
CA PHE A 94 5.03 -0.75 9.99
C PHE A 94 5.40 0.72 10.08
N VAL A 95 4.78 1.43 11.02
CA VAL A 95 5.22 2.76 11.45
C VAL A 95 6.22 2.59 12.58
N THR A 96 7.41 3.15 12.41
CA THR A 96 8.54 2.99 13.35
C THR A 96 9.04 4.30 13.95
N ASP A 97 8.51 5.45 13.51
CA ASP A 97 8.83 6.77 14.05
C ASP A 97 7.65 7.73 13.84
N HIS A 98 7.60 8.81 14.62
CA HIS A 98 6.55 9.83 14.57
C HIS A 98 6.27 10.28 13.13
N THR A 99 5.03 10.08 12.70
CA THR A 99 4.61 10.31 11.32
C THR A 99 3.39 11.21 11.33
N PRO A 100 3.52 12.52 11.06
CA PRO A 100 2.38 13.44 11.10
C PRO A 100 1.42 13.22 9.91
N ALA A 101 0.15 13.62 10.03
CA ALA A 101 -0.82 13.52 8.93
C ALA A 101 -0.32 14.20 7.65
N THR A 102 0.43 15.31 7.79
CA THR A 102 1.06 16.08 6.70
C THR A 102 2.08 15.30 5.88
N ARG A 103 2.49 14.11 6.35
CA ARG A 103 3.27 13.15 5.57
C ARG A 103 2.44 12.45 4.49
N PHE A 104 1.15 12.23 4.74
CA PHE A 104 0.25 11.54 3.83
C PHE A 104 -0.64 12.50 3.07
N PHE A 105 -1.16 13.53 3.73
CA PHE A 105 -2.12 14.47 3.17
C PHE A 105 -1.79 15.92 3.52
N GLU A 106 -1.94 16.83 2.57
CA GLU A 106 -1.83 18.27 2.79
C GLU A 106 -2.80 18.98 1.86
N ASN A 107 -3.54 19.97 2.38
CA ASN A 107 -4.55 20.72 1.65
C ASN A 107 -5.57 19.83 0.91
N GLY A 108 -6.06 18.79 1.58
CA GLY A 108 -7.02 17.87 0.96
C GLY A 108 -6.37 16.78 0.09
N LEU A 109 -5.10 16.94 -0.32
CA LEU A 109 -4.47 16.12 -1.35
C LEU A 109 -3.44 15.13 -0.78
N PRO A 110 -3.37 13.91 -1.34
CA PRO A 110 -2.35 12.94 -0.98
C PRO A 110 -0.96 13.35 -1.48
N LYS A 111 0.06 13.08 -0.67
CA LYS A 111 1.47 13.29 -1.01
C LYS A 111 2.07 12.03 -1.63
N ASP A 112 2.55 12.14 -2.87
CA ASP A 112 3.04 10.98 -3.63
C ASP A 112 4.14 11.32 -4.64
N ILE A 113 4.74 10.29 -5.21
CA ILE A 113 5.84 10.40 -6.18
C ILE A 113 5.40 10.05 -7.60
N ALA A 114 5.39 11.04 -8.50
CA ALA A 114 5.11 10.83 -9.92
C ALA A 114 6.40 10.51 -10.70
N THR A 115 6.86 9.26 -10.66
CA THR A 115 8.07 8.83 -11.40
C THR A 115 7.87 7.50 -12.11
N PHE A 116 8.52 7.31 -13.26
CA PHE A 116 8.45 6.05 -14.00
C PHE A 116 9.43 4.99 -13.49
N ARG A 117 9.07 3.72 -13.75
CA ARG A 117 9.98 2.58 -13.69
C ARG A 117 9.91 1.80 -14.99
N THR A 118 11.00 1.10 -15.30
CA THR A 118 10.95 0.06 -16.30
C THR A 118 10.28 -1.18 -15.72
N ASN A 119 9.45 -1.83 -16.55
CA ASN A 119 8.77 -3.08 -16.21
C ASN A 119 9.08 -4.13 -17.29
N PHE A 120 10.28 -4.71 -17.19
CA PHE A 120 10.74 -5.78 -18.10
C PHE A 120 10.33 -7.18 -17.63
N GLY A 121 9.67 -7.28 -16.48
CA GLY A 121 9.30 -8.57 -15.88
C GLY A 121 8.18 -9.26 -16.65
N ARG A 122 8.31 -10.58 -16.82
CA ARG A 122 7.23 -11.47 -17.31
C ARG A 122 6.39 -12.07 -16.17
N SER A 123 6.61 -11.62 -14.94
CA SER A 123 5.87 -12.10 -13.76
C SER A 123 4.38 -11.79 -13.88
N GLN A 124 3.55 -12.55 -13.14
CA GLN A 124 2.11 -12.31 -13.07
C GLN A 124 1.80 -10.85 -12.70
N PHE A 125 2.44 -10.33 -11.65
CA PHE A 125 2.30 -8.93 -11.26
C PHE A 125 2.72 -7.95 -12.37
N GLY A 126 3.83 -8.25 -13.06
CA GLY A 126 4.28 -7.44 -14.20
C GLY A 126 3.24 -7.35 -15.33
N LYS A 127 2.46 -8.42 -15.56
CA LYS A 127 1.34 -8.43 -16.52
C LYS A 127 0.17 -7.58 -16.02
N MET A 128 -0.19 -7.68 -14.74
CA MET A 128 -1.26 -6.85 -14.14
C MET A 128 -0.95 -5.35 -14.21
N LEU A 129 0.31 -4.96 -13.97
CA LEU A 129 0.74 -3.56 -14.15
C LEU A 129 0.60 -3.08 -15.60
N LYS A 130 0.78 -3.96 -16.59
CA LYS A 130 0.53 -3.61 -17.99
C LYS A 130 -0.97 -3.40 -18.25
N ASN A 131 -1.84 -4.18 -17.61
CA ASN A 131 -3.30 -3.98 -17.70
C ASN A 131 -3.70 -2.60 -17.17
N ASN A 132 -3.15 -2.19 -16.01
CA ASN A 132 -3.36 -0.84 -15.47
C ASN A 132 -2.94 0.24 -16.48
N ILE A 133 -1.71 0.13 -17.01
CA ILE A 133 -1.16 1.12 -17.94
C ILE A 133 -1.92 1.16 -19.28
N ARG A 134 -2.51 0.06 -19.72
CA ARG A 134 -3.42 0.03 -20.87
C ARG A 134 -4.65 0.92 -20.61
N LEU A 135 -5.25 0.83 -19.43
CA LEU A 135 -6.39 1.68 -19.06
C LEU A 135 -5.97 3.14 -18.90
N ILE A 136 -4.85 3.43 -18.24
CA ILE A 136 -4.34 4.80 -18.13
C ILE A 136 -4.14 5.44 -19.52
N ASN A 137 -3.50 4.73 -20.45
CA ASN A 137 -3.31 5.22 -21.82
C ASN A 137 -4.59 5.31 -22.67
N LYS A 138 -5.70 4.71 -22.23
CA LYS A 138 -7.02 4.85 -22.85
C LYS A 138 -7.69 6.17 -22.46
N PHE A 139 -7.46 6.65 -21.25
CA PHE A 139 -8.14 7.85 -20.70
C PHE A 139 -7.27 9.10 -20.64
N PHE A 140 -5.94 8.97 -20.69
CA PHE A 140 -5.03 10.10 -20.53
C PHE A 140 -4.00 10.18 -21.66
N ASP A 141 -3.83 11.37 -22.21
CA ASP A 141 -2.67 11.68 -23.05
C ASP A 141 -1.48 12.09 -22.17
N LYS A 142 -0.34 11.43 -22.34
CA LYS A 142 0.84 11.67 -21.49
C LYS A 142 1.42 13.06 -21.71
N LYS A 143 1.45 13.56 -22.95
CA LYS A 143 2.05 14.87 -23.24
C LYS A 143 1.21 15.99 -22.62
N GLU A 144 -0.11 15.88 -22.69
CA GLU A 144 -1.01 16.82 -22.04
C GLU A 144 -0.86 16.82 -20.51
N VAL A 145 -0.86 15.64 -19.87
CA VAL A 145 -0.67 15.53 -18.42
C VAL A 145 0.70 16.09 -17.99
N LEU A 146 1.79 15.73 -18.69
CA LEU A 146 3.13 16.23 -18.36
C LEU A 146 3.28 17.74 -18.63
N LYS A 147 2.52 18.30 -19.57
CA LYS A 147 2.50 19.75 -19.84
C LYS A 147 1.73 20.48 -18.75
N ARG A 148 0.54 19.99 -18.38
CA ARG A 148 -0.32 20.57 -17.34
C ARG A 148 0.35 20.56 -15.98
N ASP A 149 0.92 19.42 -15.59
CA ASP A 149 1.45 19.19 -14.23
C ASP A 149 2.98 19.13 -14.20
N TYR A 150 3.66 19.89 -15.06
CA TYR A 150 5.12 19.81 -15.25
C TYR A 150 5.89 19.82 -13.92
N ASP A 151 5.59 20.79 -13.05
CA ASP A 151 6.29 20.95 -11.78
C ASP A 151 6.08 19.78 -10.83
N LYS A 152 4.93 19.10 -10.90
CA LYS A 152 4.64 17.92 -10.07
C LYS A 152 5.36 16.67 -10.58
N TRP A 153 5.48 16.49 -11.90
CA TRP A 153 6.14 15.31 -12.50
C TRP A 153 7.66 15.42 -12.50
N PHE A 154 8.18 16.64 -12.55
CA PHE A 154 9.61 16.93 -12.58
C PHE A 154 10.10 17.55 -11.28
N HIS A 155 9.34 17.47 -10.19
CA HIS A 155 9.67 18.05 -8.90
C HIS A 155 11.08 17.65 -8.42
N GLU A 156 11.82 18.62 -7.87
CA GLU A 156 13.22 18.43 -7.48
C GLU A 156 13.42 17.39 -6.37
N SER A 157 12.46 17.28 -5.44
CA SER A 157 12.51 16.33 -4.32
C SER A 157 12.63 14.86 -4.77
N TYR A 158 12.23 14.54 -6.01
CA TYR A 158 12.36 13.20 -6.57
C TYR A 158 13.82 12.79 -6.85
N GLY A 159 14.74 13.76 -6.91
CA GLY A 159 16.17 13.56 -7.14
C GLY A 159 16.43 12.73 -8.40
N LYS A 160 17.23 11.67 -8.31
CA LYS A 160 17.58 10.82 -9.46
C LYS A 160 16.38 10.04 -10.05
N ARG A 161 15.24 9.95 -9.35
CA ARG A 161 14.08 9.15 -9.81
C ARG A 161 13.32 9.79 -10.97
N ARG A 162 13.40 11.12 -11.15
CA ARG A 162 12.80 11.82 -12.30
C ARG A 162 13.56 11.64 -13.62
N ARG A 163 14.78 11.07 -13.60
CA ARG A 163 15.61 10.88 -14.82
C ARG A 163 14.89 10.11 -15.92
N LEU A 164 14.17 9.05 -15.55
CA LEU A 164 13.42 8.27 -16.54
C LEU A 164 12.22 9.06 -17.09
N ALA A 165 11.62 9.96 -16.30
CA ALA A 165 10.58 10.86 -16.80
C ALA A 165 11.13 11.84 -17.84
N TYR A 166 12.33 12.39 -17.64
CA TYR A 166 12.98 13.22 -18.66
C TYR A 166 13.30 12.43 -19.93
N LEU A 167 13.89 11.24 -19.79
CA LEU A 167 14.23 10.38 -20.92
C LEU A 167 12.98 9.99 -21.74
N LEU A 168 11.87 9.68 -21.07
CA LEU A 168 10.62 9.29 -21.71
C LEU A 168 9.70 10.47 -22.04
N LYS A 169 10.15 11.72 -21.86
CA LYS A 169 9.34 12.90 -22.19
C LYS A 169 8.88 12.90 -23.65
N PRO A 170 9.71 12.57 -24.66
CA PRO A 170 9.30 12.54 -26.08
C PRO A 170 8.36 11.39 -26.43
N TYR A 171 8.42 10.27 -25.71
CA TYR A 171 7.57 9.10 -25.93
C TYR A 171 6.10 9.45 -25.64
N ASN A 172 5.13 8.96 -26.40
CA ASN A 172 3.74 9.43 -26.26
C ASN A 172 2.92 8.68 -25.19
N LYS A 173 3.33 7.48 -24.78
CA LYS A 173 2.51 6.63 -23.89
C LYS A 173 3.05 6.60 -22.47
N PHE A 174 2.15 6.53 -21.50
CA PHE A 174 2.49 6.17 -20.13
C PHE A 174 3.13 4.79 -20.10
N VAL A 175 4.18 4.68 -19.31
CA VAL A 175 4.76 3.40 -18.87
C VAL A 175 4.43 3.22 -17.39
N THR A 176 4.80 2.07 -16.82
CA THR A 176 4.58 1.79 -15.40
C THR A 176 5.17 2.88 -14.50
N LEU A 177 4.33 3.47 -13.63
CA LEU A 177 4.79 4.37 -12.57
C LEU A 177 5.43 3.57 -11.43
N ARG A 178 6.28 4.24 -10.67
CA ARG A 178 6.82 3.69 -9.42
C ARG A 178 5.76 3.79 -8.36
N THR A 179 5.30 2.63 -7.93
CA THR A 179 4.52 2.49 -6.70
C THR A 179 5.49 2.10 -5.58
N PRO A 180 5.70 2.97 -4.58
CA PRO A 180 6.46 2.61 -3.39
C PRO A 180 5.76 1.47 -2.66
N HIS A 181 6.52 0.47 -2.22
CA HIS A 181 6.00 -0.67 -1.48
C HIS A 181 5.89 -0.30 0.01
N ASN A 182 4.92 0.56 0.34
CA ASN A 182 4.64 1.08 1.68
C ASN A 182 3.19 1.56 1.79
N ALA A 183 2.85 2.14 2.94
CA ALA A 183 1.54 2.76 3.18
C ALA A 183 1.19 3.82 2.13
N GLN A 184 0.00 3.73 1.56
CA GLN A 184 -0.41 4.52 0.40
C GLN A 184 -1.59 5.44 0.72
N PRO A 185 -1.46 6.77 0.55
CA PRO A 185 -2.57 7.69 0.74
C PRO A 185 -3.47 7.72 -0.50
N PHE A 186 -4.77 7.57 -0.28
CA PHE A 186 -5.80 7.56 -1.30
C PHE A 186 -6.93 8.54 -0.99
N LEU A 187 -7.54 9.02 -2.07
CA LEU A 187 -8.84 9.68 -2.04
C LEU A 187 -9.94 8.68 -2.38
N LYS A 188 -10.99 8.61 -1.56
CA LYS A 188 -12.17 7.76 -1.81
C LYS A 188 -12.88 8.19 -3.11
N SER A 189 -12.93 9.49 -3.39
CA SER A 189 -13.42 10.01 -4.67
C SER A 189 -12.67 9.48 -5.91
N THR A 190 -11.35 9.22 -5.80
CA THR A 190 -10.59 8.58 -6.89
C THR A 190 -11.12 7.18 -7.19
N PHE A 191 -11.48 6.41 -6.16
CA PHE A 191 -12.04 5.07 -6.37
C PHE A 191 -13.39 5.13 -7.07
N HIS A 192 -14.27 6.05 -6.67
CA HIS A 192 -15.53 6.25 -7.36
C HIS A 192 -15.34 6.61 -8.83
N GLU A 193 -14.40 7.51 -9.14
CA GLU A 193 -14.09 7.92 -10.52
C GLU A 193 -13.54 6.76 -11.37
N VAL A 194 -12.63 5.96 -10.80
CA VAL A 194 -12.08 4.79 -11.50
C VAL A 194 -13.15 3.71 -11.71
N TRP A 195 -14.05 3.50 -10.74
CA TRP A 195 -15.20 2.60 -10.90
C TRP A 195 -16.21 3.09 -11.95
N ASP A 196 -16.43 4.40 -12.05
CA ASP A 196 -17.27 4.99 -13.10
C ASP A 196 -16.66 4.74 -14.50
N LYS A 197 -15.34 4.96 -14.66
CA LYS A 197 -14.68 4.86 -15.97
C LYS A 197 -14.25 3.45 -16.38
N CYS A 198 -13.90 2.60 -15.43
CA CYS A 198 -13.35 1.26 -15.64
C CYS A 198 -14.21 0.16 -15.02
N GLY A 199 -15.48 0.44 -14.70
CA GLY A 199 -16.38 -0.48 -14.01
C GLY A 199 -16.53 -1.81 -14.72
N LYS A 200 -16.54 -1.82 -16.06
CA LYS A 200 -16.59 -3.07 -16.86
C LYS A 200 -15.35 -3.95 -16.58
N GLU A 201 -14.16 -3.37 -16.66
CA GLU A 201 -12.90 -4.10 -16.44
C GLU A 201 -12.74 -4.54 -14.96
N LEU A 202 -13.17 -3.71 -14.01
CA LEU A 202 -13.14 -4.02 -12.57
C LEU A 202 -14.15 -5.12 -12.20
N THR A 203 -15.34 -5.09 -12.79
CA THR A 203 -16.37 -6.14 -12.64
C THR A 203 -15.88 -7.47 -13.21
N GLU A 204 -15.21 -7.44 -14.37
CA GLU A 204 -14.69 -8.65 -15.00
C GLU A 204 -13.60 -9.31 -14.14
N MET A 205 -12.61 -8.55 -13.65
CA MET A 205 -11.59 -9.12 -12.76
C MET A 205 -12.17 -9.58 -11.41
N SER A 206 -13.32 -9.05 -10.99
CA SER A 206 -13.98 -9.46 -9.74
C SER A 206 -14.44 -10.93 -9.76
N LYS A 207 -14.48 -11.56 -10.94
CA LYS A 207 -14.73 -13.00 -11.06
C LYS A 207 -13.54 -13.86 -10.58
N ASN A 208 -12.33 -13.30 -10.55
CA ASN A 208 -11.10 -14.02 -10.20
C ASN A 208 -10.92 -14.17 -8.68
N ARG A 209 -11.26 -15.35 -8.14
CA ARG A 209 -11.11 -15.67 -6.70
C ARG A 209 -9.66 -15.67 -6.20
N PHE A 210 -8.72 -16.02 -7.08
CA PHE A 210 -7.28 -15.93 -6.87
C PHE A 210 -6.66 -14.96 -7.87
N ARG A 211 -5.46 -14.44 -7.55
CA ARG A 211 -4.76 -13.51 -8.44
C ARG A 211 -4.57 -14.11 -9.84
N SER A 212 -4.97 -13.35 -10.85
CA SER A 212 -4.84 -13.69 -12.27
C SER A 212 -3.97 -12.68 -13.00
N SER A 213 -3.31 -13.09 -14.08
CA SER A 213 -2.56 -12.14 -14.92
C SER A 213 -3.44 -11.14 -15.67
N SER A 214 -4.76 -11.35 -15.68
CA SER A 214 -5.76 -10.45 -16.26
C SER A 214 -6.22 -9.35 -15.29
N ASP A 215 -5.86 -9.45 -14.01
CA ASP A 215 -6.29 -8.52 -12.98
C ASP A 215 -5.74 -7.11 -13.19
N LEU A 216 -6.46 -6.14 -12.64
CA LEU A 216 -5.97 -4.80 -12.32
C LEU A 216 -5.44 -4.80 -10.88
N THR A 217 -4.79 -3.71 -10.47
CA THR A 217 -4.27 -3.56 -9.10
C THR A 217 -4.58 -2.16 -8.56
N PRO A 218 -4.42 -1.90 -7.24
CA PRO A 218 -4.55 -0.55 -6.70
C PRO A 218 -3.59 0.47 -7.31
N GLU A 219 -2.52 0.02 -7.98
CA GLU A 219 -1.64 0.93 -8.71
C GLU A 219 -2.38 1.66 -9.85
N LEU A 220 -3.50 1.10 -10.36
CA LEU A 220 -4.40 1.80 -11.28
C LEU A 220 -4.96 3.07 -10.64
N PHE A 221 -5.51 2.97 -9.44
CA PHE A 221 -6.13 4.06 -8.69
C PHE A 221 -5.10 5.12 -8.31
N LYS A 222 -3.92 4.70 -7.86
CA LYS A 222 -2.81 5.60 -7.55
C LYS A 222 -2.35 6.36 -8.80
N THR A 223 -2.18 5.64 -9.92
CA THR A 223 -1.77 6.26 -11.19
C THR A 223 -2.86 7.22 -11.70
N TRP A 224 -4.13 6.85 -11.56
CA TRP A 224 -5.26 7.71 -11.91
C TRP A 224 -5.22 9.02 -11.14
N GLN A 225 -5.06 8.96 -9.82
CA GLN A 225 -4.92 10.11 -8.93
C GLN A 225 -3.79 11.06 -9.36
N ILE A 226 -2.65 10.50 -9.80
CA ILE A 226 -1.52 11.25 -10.34
C ILE A 226 -1.89 11.89 -11.69
N CYS A 227 -2.50 11.13 -12.60
CA CYS A 227 -2.91 11.58 -13.93
C CYS A 227 -4.03 12.64 -13.90
N THR A 228 -4.83 12.70 -12.83
CA THR A 228 -5.84 13.74 -12.60
C THR A 228 -5.33 14.93 -11.77
N SER A 229 -4.02 15.01 -11.51
CA SER A 229 -3.38 16.05 -10.68
C SER A 229 -3.88 16.10 -9.22
N LYS A 230 -4.55 15.05 -8.74
CA LYS A 230 -5.09 14.93 -7.37
C LYS A 230 -4.02 14.48 -6.37
N PHE A 231 -2.83 15.08 -6.43
CA PHE A 231 -1.72 14.80 -5.53
C PHE A 231 -0.76 15.98 -5.39
N LEU A 232 0.08 15.94 -4.35
CA LEU A 232 1.21 16.83 -4.14
C LEU A 232 2.54 16.05 -4.24
N PRO A 233 3.58 16.64 -4.86
CA PRO A 233 4.84 15.95 -5.07
C PRO A 233 5.57 15.70 -3.75
N TYR A 234 5.84 14.43 -3.46
CA TYR A 234 6.56 14.00 -2.27
C TYR A 234 7.40 12.76 -2.54
N ASN A 235 8.69 12.80 -2.19
CA ASN A 235 9.57 11.65 -2.35
C ASN A 235 9.38 10.65 -1.20
N THR A 236 8.42 9.75 -1.36
CA THR A 236 8.10 8.66 -0.40
C THR A 236 9.28 7.77 -0.02
N TYR A 237 10.34 7.71 -0.82
CA TYR A 237 11.53 6.92 -0.50
C TYR A 237 12.53 7.62 0.41
N GLN A 238 12.32 8.90 0.73
CA GLN A 238 13.23 9.65 1.60
C GLN A 238 13.14 9.22 3.05
N ASP A 239 11.98 8.71 3.47
CA ASP A 239 11.69 8.33 4.85
C ASP A 239 11.08 6.93 5.00
N THR A 240 11.00 6.17 3.90
CA THR A 240 10.47 4.81 3.90
C THR A 240 11.46 3.81 3.31
N LYS A 241 11.49 2.59 3.86
CA LYS A 241 12.32 1.51 3.33
C LYS A 241 11.63 0.15 3.31
N MET A 242 11.65 -0.52 2.15
CA MET A 242 11.33 -1.94 2.05
C MET A 242 12.58 -2.79 2.26
N PHE A 243 12.45 -3.81 3.11
CA PHE A 243 13.46 -4.81 3.42
C PHE A 243 12.95 -6.21 3.05
N PRO A 244 13.54 -6.87 2.02
CA PRO A 244 13.32 -8.28 1.80
C PRO A 244 14.04 -9.06 2.92
N LEU A 245 13.29 -9.66 3.85
CA LEU A 245 13.82 -10.24 5.08
C LEU A 245 14.81 -11.40 4.81
N ILE A 246 14.61 -12.12 3.71
CA ILE A 246 15.52 -13.17 3.22
C ILE A 246 16.96 -12.68 3.05
N LEU A 247 17.16 -11.46 2.53
CA LEU A 247 18.50 -10.90 2.26
C LEU A 247 18.92 -9.83 3.27
N LYS A 248 17.98 -9.15 3.92
CA LYS A 248 18.25 -7.90 4.66
C LYS A 248 17.70 -7.88 6.09
N SER A 249 17.37 -9.02 6.69
CA SER A 249 16.91 -9.13 8.08
C SER A 249 17.74 -8.31 9.09
N LYS A 250 19.07 -8.47 9.14
CA LYS A 250 19.93 -7.66 10.04
C LYS A 250 19.80 -6.15 9.83
N LYS A 251 19.66 -5.72 8.57
CA LYS A 251 19.48 -4.29 8.23
C LYS A 251 18.08 -3.80 8.63
N ALA A 252 17.06 -4.65 8.51
CA ALA A 252 15.71 -4.35 8.95
C ALA A 252 15.66 -4.20 10.48
N ILE A 253 16.18 -5.17 11.23
CA ILE A 253 16.26 -5.16 12.70
C ILE A 253 16.95 -3.88 13.20
N ARG A 254 18.11 -3.55 12.61
CA ARG A 254 18.84 -2.31 12.93
C ARG A 254 18.02 -1.06 12.60
N ALA A 255 17.38 -1.02 11.43
CA ALA A 255 16.59 0.14 11.01
C ALA A 255 15.37 0.39 11.89
N VAL A 256 14.70 -0.68 12.38
CA VAL A 256 13.61 -0.58 13.35
C VAL A 256 14.13 -0.05 14.68
N ARG A 257 15.18 -0.68 15.24
CA ARG A 257 15.75 -0.29 16.54
C ARG A 257 16.27 1.14 16.56
N GLU A 258 16.92 1.58 15.49
CA GLU A 258 17.44 2.95 15.34
C GLU A 258 16.35 3.93 14.87
N GLN A 259 15.10 3.49 14.65
CA GLN A 259 14.00 4.29 14.10
C GLN A 259 14.41 5.09 12.86
N LYS A 260 15.26 4.48 12.01
CA LYS A 260 15.94 5.16 10.90
C LYS A 260 14.99 5.68 9.81
N TYR A 261 13.82 5.05 9.70
CA TYR A 261 12.78 5.39 8.73
C TYR A 261 11.47 5.56 9.48
N LYS A 262 10.58 6.41 8.96
CA LYS A 262 9.22 6.58 9.49
C LYS A 262 8.37 5.35 9.25
N LEU A 263 8.54 4.77 8.05
CA LEU A 263 7.82 3.59 7.61
C LEU A 263 8.82 2.52 7.16
N VAL A 264 8.57 1.27 7.55
CA VAL A 264 9.31 0.12 7.05
C VAL A 264 8.36 -0.92 6.48
N CYS A 265 8.74 -1.53 5.36
CA CYS A 265 8.05 -2.70 4.82
C CYS A 265 8.94 -3.92 5.02
N LEU A 266 8.41 -4.94 5.69
CA LEU A 266 9.12 -6.15 6.08
C LEU A 266 8.62 -7.33 5.23
N ASN A 267 9.11 -7.42 4.00
CA ASN A 267 8.64 -8.42 3.05
C ASN A 267 9.24 -9.80 3.39
N ASP A 268 8.39 -10.71 3.86
CA ASP A 268 8.76 -12.08 4.20
C ASP A 268 8.79 -12.98 2.94
N ASN A 269 9.60 -14.03 3.02
CA ASN A 269 9.68 -15.06 2.00
C ASN A 269 9.81 -16.44 2.67
N ILE A 270 9.19 -17.45 2.07
CA ILE A 270 9.15 -18.83 2.58
C ILE A 270 10.54 -19.46 2.80
N HIS A 271 11.61 -18.91 2.22
CA HIS A 271 12.97 -19.44 2.27
C HIS A 271 13.92 -18.71 3.25
N ILE A 272 13.42 -18.05 4.28
CA ILE A 272 14.28 -17.42 5.30
C ILE A 272 15.02 -18.48 6.12
N ARG A 273 16.36 -18.55 5.97
CA ARG A 273 17.22 -19.34 6.87
C ARG A 273 17.18 -18.81 8.31
N ASN A 274 17.20 -19.71 9.30
CA ASN A 274 17.16 -19.38 10.75
C ASN A 274 15.99 -18.45 11.09
N TYR A 275 14.81 -18.79 10.56
CA TYR A 275 13.61 -17.99 10.64
C TYR A 275 13.23 -17.62 12.09
N ASP A 276 13.18 -18.58 13.01
CA ASP A 276 12.75 -18.33 14.40
C ASP A 276 13.68 -17.35 15.13
N LYS A 277 15.00 -17.50 14.93
CA LYS A 277 15.99 -16.57 15.48
C LYS A 277 15.79 -15.16 14.93
N LYS A 278 15.61 -15.03 13.62
CA LYS A 278 15.38 -13.73 12.97
C LYS A 278 14.07 -13.09 13.42
N LEU A 279 13.00 -13.89 13.57
CA LEU A 279 11.72 -13.41 14.06
C LEU A 279 11.83 -12.94 15.52
N LYS A 280 12.55 -13.68 16.37
CA LYS A 280 12.82 -13.27 17.76
C LYS A 280 13.60 -11.95 17.84
N GLU A 281 14.66 -11.81 17.04
CA GLU A 281 15.45 -10.56 16.97
C GLU A 281 14.62 -9.38 16.43
N LEU A 282 13.76 -9.63 15.45
CA LEU A 282 12.86 -8.64 14.89
C LEU A 282 11.79 -8.20 15.91
N LYS A 283 11.14 -9.14 16.60
CA LYS A 283 10.24 -8.85 17.73
C LYS A 283 10.95 -8.02 18.78
N ALA A 284 12.17 -8.39 19.18
CA ALA A 284 12.96 -7.62 20.14
C ALA A 284 13.28 -6.19 19.66
N SER A 285 13.44 -5.98 18.35
CA SER A 285 13.62 -4.61 17.82
C SER A 285 12.35 -3.78 17.91
N PHE A 286 11.18 -4.36 17.64
CA PHE A 286 9.91 -3.65 17.86
C PHE A 286 9.63 -3.41 19.34
N GLU A 287 9.84 -4.41 20.19
CA GLU A 287 9.70 -4.28 21.65
C GLU A 287 10.56 -3.14 22.20
N SER A 288 11.78 -2.94 21.68
CA SER A 288 12.65 -1.86 22.13
C SER A 288 12.11 -0.44 21.86
N ILE A 289 11.24 -0.27 20.86
CA ILE A 289 10.64 1.03 20.51
C ILE A 289 9.16 1.15 20.90
N LEU A 290 8.50 0.00 21.15
CA LEU A 290 7.08 -0.15 21.48
C LEU A 290 6.88 -1.18 22.62
N PRO A 291 7.47 -0.95 23.82
CA PRO A 291 7.39 -1.92 24.93
C PRO A 291 6.00 -1.98 25.57
N GLU A 292 5.30 -0.85 25.58
CA GLU A 292 3.98 -0.72 26.19
C GLU A 292 2.89 -1.31 25.30
N LYS A 293 1.89 -1.93 25.93
CA LYS A 293 0.65 -2.33 25.25
C LYS A 293 -0.10 -1.08 24.78
N SER A 294 -0.69 -1.19 23.60
CA SER A 294 -1.61 -0.17 23.10
C SER A 294 -3.00 -0.32 23.70
N SER A 295 -3.84 0.70 23.60
CA SER A 295 -5.26 0.61 23.98
C SER A 295 -6.08 -0.38 23.12
N PHE A 296 -5.51 -0.81 21.99
CA PHE A 296 -6.03 -1.88 21.13
C PHE A 296 -5.69 -3.28 21.63
N GLU A 297 -4.94 -3.42 22.73
CA GLU A 297 -4.62 -4.70 23.36
C GLU A 297 -5.45 -4.90 24.64
N LEU A 298 -5.91 -6.13 24.88
CA LEU A 298 -6.52 -6.58 26.14
C LEU A 298 -5.49 -6.61 27.29
#